data_AF-A0A5C6Q6X6-F1
#
_entry.id   AF-A0A5C6Q6X6-F1
#
_cell.length_a   1.000
_cell.length_b   1.000
_cell.length_c   1.000
_cell.angle_alpha   90.00
_cell.angle_beta   90.00
_cell.angle_gamma   90.00
#
_symmetry.space_group_name_H-M   'P 1'
#
loop_
_entity.id
_entity.type
_entity.pdbx_description
1 polymer ?
#
loop_
_entity_poly.entity_id
_entity_poly.type
_entity_poly.pdbx_seq_one_letter_code
_entity_poly.pdbx_strand_id
1 'polypeptide(L)'
;MKISELHEKELLVAKSLLENPGLAAKITNLIGTPIEKGLDLLPDDWSKNIAKVTEKSLIKASDAAIFTMKDIPGEGSSNIWHKLGVAVSGGVGGFFGLAAIAVELPISTSIMLRSIADIARSEGESITTPETQMACLEVFALGGPSDLDDGSESGYFAIRAALAKSVAEAAEFILKKGITDEAAPILIKLIAKIAEKFGVQVTQKAAAQAVPAIGAAGGAIINTLFIDHFQDMARGHFIIRKLERVYGYEVVKDAYDALPKNG
;
A
#
# COMPACT_ATOMS: atom_id res chain seq x y z
N MET A 1 -21.77 -5.40 21.18
CA MET A 1 -21.34 -6.80 20.90
C MET A 1 -19.90 -6.93 21.40
N LYS A 2 -19.51 -8.03 22.05
CA LYS A 2 -18.14 -8.20 22.57
C LYS A 2 -17.31 -8.98 21.55
N ILE A 3 -16.11 -8.50 21.22
CA ILE A 3 -15.15 -9.20 20.36
C ILE A 3 -14.62 -10.43 21.11
N SER A 4 -14.47 -11.56 20.42
CA SER A 4 -13.90 -12.79 21.00
C SER A 4 -12.40 -12.63 21.28
N GLU A 5 -11.86 -13.37 22.26
CA GLU A 5 -10.41 -13.30 22.60
C GLU A 5 -9.50 -13.61 21.40
N LEU A 6 -9.93 -14.49 20.50
CA LEU A 6 -9.20 -14.79 19.27
C LEU A 6 -9.16 -13.55 18.35
N HIS A 7 -10.31 -12.91 18.15
CA HIS A 7 -10.42 -11.73 17.29
C HIS A 7 -9.76 -10.48 17.92
N GLU A 8 -9.67 -10.40 19.26
CA GLU A 8 -8.86 -9.38 19.94
C GLU A 8 -7.37 -9.54 19.63
N LYS A 9 -6.86 -10.79 19.60
CA LYS A 9 -5.46 -11.06 19.19
C LYS A 9 -5.21 -10.71 17.73
N GLU A 10 -6.15 -11.03 16.83
CA GLU A 10 -6.05 -10.61 15.43
C GLU A 10 -6.06 -9.09 15.29
N LEU A 11 -6.91 -8.39 16.06
CA LEU A 11 -6.99 -6.94 16.08
C LEU A 11 -5.68 -6.29 16.57
N LEU A 12 -5.05 -6.86 17.60
CA LEU A 12 -3.72 -6.47 18.07
C LEU A 12 -2.65 -6.64 16.98
N VAL A 13 -2.65 -7.78 16.27
CA VAL A 13 -1.75 -8.02 15.14
C VAL A 13 -1.99 -6.97 14.06
N ALA A 14 -3.25 -6.71 13.69
CA ALA A 14 -3.59 -5.70 12.70
C ALA A 14 -3.10 -4.31 13.10
N LYS A 15 -3.31 -3.89 14.36
CA LYS A 15 -2.80 -2.61 14.88
C LYS A 15 -1.27 -2.55 14.81
N SER A 16 -0.58 -3.62 15.18
CA SER A 16 0.89 -3.69 15.10
C SER A 16 1.43 -3.53 13.67
N LEU A 17 0.71 -4.07 12.68
CA LEU A 17 1.09 -3.98 11.27
C LEU A 17 0.75 -2.62 10.67
N LEU A 18 -0.37 -2.00 11.07
CA LEU A 18 -0.87 -0.74 10.52
C LEU A 18 -0.21 0.49 11.16
N GLU A 19 0.12 0.42 12.44
CA GLU A 19 0.78 1.49 13.22
C GLU A 19 2.28 1.15 13.43
N ASN A 20 2.93 0.63 12.38
CA ASN A 20 4.36 0.33 12.40
C ASN A 20 5.21 1.56 12.00
N PRO A 21 6.53 1.57 12.27
CA PRO A 21 7.40 2.64 11.80
C PRO A 21 7.28 2.81 10.29
N GLY A 22 7.04 4.04 9.83
CA GLY A 22 6.92 4.33 8.40
C GLY A 22 8.15 3.89 7.61
N LEU A 23 7.98 3.72 6.29
CA LEU A 23 9.04 3.27 5.39
C LEU A 23 10.35 4.06 5.56
N ALA A 24 10.25 5.38 5.78
CA ALA A 24 11.41 6.22 6.00
C ALA A 24 12.26 5.80 7.22
N ALA A 25 11.58 5.49 8.33
CA ALA A 25 12.23 5.00 9.54
C ALA A 25 12.85 3.61 9.31
N LYS A 26 12.15 2.70 8.62
CA LYS A 26 12.66 1.36 8.27
C LYS A 26 13.95 1.44 7.44
N ILE A 27 13.99 2.33 6.45
CA ILE A 27 15.18 2.57 5.61
C ILE A 27 16.32 3.17 6.44
N THR A 28 16.03 4.21 7.23
CA THR A 28 17.04 4.91 8.05
C THR A 28 17.65 3.98 9.10
N ASN A 29 16.83 3.18 9.78
CA ASN A 29 17.30 2.20 10.76
C ASN A 29 18.23 1.15 10.16
N LEU A 30 18.04 0.82 8.88
CA LEU A 30 18.85 -0.21 8.21
C LEU A 30 20.15 0.34 7.64
N ILE A 31 20.11 1.51 6.99
CA ILE A 31 21.26 2.06 6.24
C ILE A 31 22.04 3.08 7.09
N GLY A 32 21.47 3.55 8.19
CA GLY A 32 22.11 4.48 9.13
C GLY A 32 22.26 5.91 8.59
N THR A 33 21.74 6.20 7.39
CA THR A 33 21.75 7.54 6.81
C THR A 33 20.33 8.11 6.79
N PRO A 34 20.13 9.38 7.22
CA PRO A 34 18.83 10.03 7.13
C PRO A 34 18.40 10.19 5.67
N ILE A 35 17.12 9.91 5.38
CA ILE A 35 16.54 10.03 4.03
C ILE A 35 16.61 11.45 3.49
N GLU A 36 16.61 12.44 4.39
CA GLU A 36 16.70 13.86 4.08
C GLU A 36 17.93 14.17 3.22
N LYS A 37 19.06 13.48 3.45
CA LYS A 37 20.26 13.62 2.62
C LYS A 37 20.05 13.15 1.18
N GLY A 38 19.18 12.17 0.98
CA GLY A 38 18.80 11.70 -0.35
C GLY A 38 17.85 12.66 -1.05
N LEU A 39 16.98 13.34 -0.29
CA LEU A 39 16.07 14.36 -0.82
C LEU A 39 16.84 15.55 -1.38
N ASP A 40 17.91 15.99 -0.71
CA ASP A 40 18.80 17.08 -1.17
C ASP A 40 19.49 16.77 -2.52
N LEU A 41 19.54 15.49 -2.91
CA LEU A 41 20.16 15.03 -4.16
C LEU A 41 19.13 14.87 -5.30
N LEU A 42 17.83 15.06 -5.03
CA LEU A 42 16.79 14.97 -6.05
C LEU A 42 16.72 16.27 -6.88
N PRO A 43 16.38 16.19 -8.19
CA PRO A 43 16.15 17.39 -9.00
C PRO A 43 14.96 18.23 -8.51
N ASP A 44 15.01 19.55 -8.70
CA ASP A 44 13.97 20.49 -8.23
C ASP A 44 12.55 20.17 -8.76
N ASP A 45 12.43 19.63 -9.98
CA ASP A 45 11.14 19.24 -10.58
C ASP A 45 10.69 17.81 -10.26
N TRP A 46 11.38 17.10 -9.36
CA TRP A 46 11.11 15.70 -9.06
C TRP A 46 9.70 15.45 -8.54
N SER A 47 9.18 16.33 -7.68
CA SER A 47 7.85 16.22 -7.05
C SER A 47 6.69 16.18 -8.06
N LYS A 48 6.78 16.95 -9.15
CA LYS A 48 5.76 16.95 -10.21
C LYS A 48 5.80 15.68 -11.04
N ASN A 49 7.00 15.19 -11.33
CA ASN A 49 7.20 13.98 -12.12
C ASN A 49 6.78 12.74 -11.35
N ILE A 50 7.08 12.67 -10.04
CA ILE A 50 6.78 11.49 -9.24
C ILE A 50 5.28 11.29 -9.06
N ALA A 51 4.51 12.35 -8.82
CA ALA A 51 3.05 12.25 -8.70
C ALA A 51 2.42 11.63 -9.96
N LYS A 52 2.82 12.10 -11.14
CA LYS A 52 2.32 11.61 -12.43
C LYS A 52 2.75 10.17 -12.73
N VAL A 53 3.99 9.81 -12.39
CA VAL A 53 4.48 8.43 -12.57
C VAL A 53 3.75 7.49 -11.61
N THR A 54 3.58 7.87 -10.35
CA THR A 54 2.84 7.11 -9.34
C THR A 54 1.39 6.85 -9.75
N GLU A 55 0.67 7.89 -10.18
CA GLU A 55 -0.71 7.75 -10.67
C GLU A 55 -0.79 6.76 -11.85
N LYS A 56 0.09 6.94 -12.85
CA LYS A 56 0.15 6.02 -14.00
C LYS A 56 0.51 4.59 -13.60
N SER A 57 1.41 4.42 -12.64
CA SER A 57 1.78 3.11 -12.10
C SER A 57 0.60 2.42 -11.44
N LEU A 58 -0.21 3.15 -10.65
CA LEU A 58 -1.42 2.62 -10.02
C LEU A 58 -2.49 2.25 -11.06
N ILE A 59 -2.72 3.09 -12.08
CA ILE A 59 -3.62 2.77 -13.20
C ILE A 59 -3.17 1.47 -13.88
N LYS A 60 -1.89 1.40 -14.28
CA LYS A 60 -1.34 0.23 -14.98
C LYS A 60 -1.38 -1.03 -14.11
N ALA A 61 -1.12 -0.89 -12.82
CA ALA A 61 -1.19 -1.98 -11.86
C ALA A 61 -2.64 -2.48 -11.70
N SER A 62 -3.62 -1.58 -11.64
CA SER A 62 -5.04 -1.94 -11.56
C SER A 62 -5.44 -2.81 -12.75
N ASP A 63 -5.09 -2.37 -13.96
CA ASP A 63 -5.35 -3.12 -15.19
C ASP A 63 -4.66 -4.49 -15.20
N ALA A 64 -3.41 -4.56 -14.74
CA ALA A 64 -2.59 -5.75 -14.85
C ALA A 64 -2.80 -6.76 -13.72
N ALA A 65 -3.12 -6.31 -12.51
CA ALA A 65 -3.15 -7.15 -11.31
C ALA A 65 -4.57 -7.44 -10.84
N ILE A 66 -5.42 -6.42 -10.77
CA ILE A 66 -6.79 -6.59 -10.28
C ILE A 66 -7.67 -7.20 -11.37
N PHE A 67 -7.64 -6.65 -12.58
CA PHE A 67 -8.59 -7.03 -13.64
C PHE A 67 -8.21 -8.30 -14.43
N THR A 68 -7.07 -8.94 -14.09
CA THR A 68 -6.63 -10.19 -14.76
C THR A 68 -6.46 -11.38 -13.81
N MET A 69 -6.57 -11.18 -12.49
CA MET A 69 -6.32 -12.25 -11.52
C MET A 69 -7.52 -13.19 -11.44
N LYS A 70 -7.24 -14.50 -11.49
CA LYS A 70 -8.26 -15.54 -11.28
C LYS A 70 -8.47 -15.74 -9.79
N ASP A 71 -9.73 -15.81 -9.37
CA ASP A 71 -10.08 -16.09 -7.98
C ASP A 71 -10.20 -17.59 -7.76
N ILE A 72 -9.18 -18.17 -7.12
CA ILE A 72 -9.17 -19.58 -6.71
C ILE A 72 -9.19 -19.61 -5.17
N PRO A 73 -10.34 -19.91 -4.55
CA PRO A 73 -10.48 -19.96 -3.09
C PRO A 73 -9.61 -21.04 -2.45
N GLY A 74 -8.95 -20.73 -1.32
CA GLY A 74 -8.25 -21.70 -0.47
C GLY A 74 -6.76 -21.94 -0.77
N GLU A 75 -6.18 -21.23 -1.73
CA GLU A 75 -4.73 -21.26 -2.00
C GLU A 75 -3.99 -20.28 -1.06
N GLY A 76 -2.88 -20.73 -0.45
CA GLY A 76 -2.09 -19.88 0.46
C GLY A 76 -1.31 -18.79 -0.29
N SER A 77 -1.06 -17.65 0.37
CA SER A 77 -0.41 -16.50 -0.28
C SER A 77 1.03 -16.82 -0.70
N SER A 78 1.40 -16.52 -1.95
CA SER A 78 2.74 -16.74 -2.53
C SER A 78 3.69 -15.58 -2.22
N ASN A 79 3.78 -15.17 -0.93
CA ASN A 79 4.56 -14.00 -0.49
C ASN A 79 6.03 -14.05 -0.94
N ILE A 80 6.64 -15.24 -1.00
CA ILE A 80 8.05 -15.42 -1.38
C ILE A 80 8.27 -15.14 -2.87
N TRP A 81 7.38 -15.60 -3.74
CA TRP A 81 7.51 -15.40 -5.20
C TRP A 81 7.30 -13.94 -5.61
N HIS A 82 6.41 -13.22 -4.92
CA HIS A 82 6.21 -11.79 -5.13
C HIS A 82 7.41 -10.97 -4.66
N LYS A 83 7.98 -11.29 -3.48
CA LYS A 83 9.23 -10.68 -3.00
C LYS A 83 10.40 -10.94 -3.96
N LEU A 84 10.53 -12.17 -4.48
CA LEU A 84 11.56 -12.52 -5.45
C LEU A 84 11.38 -11.76 -6.78
N GLY A 85 10.14 -11.62 -7.26
CA GLY A 85 9.83 -10.84 -8.47
C GLY A 85 10.15 -9.36 -8.34
N VAL A 86 9.85 -8.75 -7.18
CA VAL A 86 10.23 -7.35 -6.89
C VAL A 86 11.74 -7.21 -6.73
N ALA A 87 12.41 -8.13 -6.03
CA ALA A 87 13.87 -8.10 -5.87
C ALA A 87 14.61 -8.23 -7.21
N VAL A 88 14.14 -9.11 -8.10
CA VAL A 88 14.74 -9.32 -9.43
C VAL A 88 14.42 -8.16 -10.39
N SER A 89 13.19 -7.62 -10.39
CA SER A 89 12.84 -6.45 -11.21
C SER A 89 13.48 -5.14 -10.69
N GLY A 90 13.70 -5.03 -9.39
CA GLY A 90 14.40 -3.92 -8.75
C GLY A 90 15.93 -3.96 -8.89
N GLY A 91 16.52 -5.15 -9.09
CA GLY A 91 17.96 -5.33 -9.25
C GLY A 91 18.55 -4.76 -10.54
N VAL A 92 17.74 -4.63 -11.59
CA VAL A 92 18.16 -4.02 -12.87
C VAL A 92 18.06 -2.47 -12.82
N GLY A 93 17.18 -1.92 -11.96
CA GLY A 93 16.99 -0.47 -11.80
C GLY A 93 18.06 0.23 -10.93
N GLY A 94 18.71 -0.51 -10.03
CA GLY A 94 19.71 0.05 -9.10
C GLY A 94 20.98 0.63 -9.74
N PHE A 95 21.22 0.41 -11.04
CA PHE A 95 22.34 1.01 -11.78
C PHE A 95 21.97 2.34 -12.49
N PHE A 96 20.68 2.60 -12.74
CA PHE A 96 20.21 3.78 -13.49
C PHE A 96 19.56 4.88 -12.63
N GLY A 97 19.48 4.69 -11.31
CA GLY A 97 18.99 5.69 -10.36
C GLY A 97 17.58 6.20 -10.69
N LEU A 98 17.36 7.51 -10.58
CA LEU A 98 16.08 8.17 -10.83
C LEU A 98 15.49 7.92 -12.23
N ALA A 99 16.32 7.67 -13.25
CA ALA A 99 15.87 7.37 -14.61
C ALA A 99 15.20 6.00 -14.73
N ALA A 100 15.53 5.04 -13.84
CA ALA A 100 14.91 3.73 -13.80
C ALA A 100 13.52 3.74 -13.16
N ILE A 101 13.20 4.72 -12.31
CA ILE A 101 11.94 4.78 -11.55
C ILE A 101 10.71 4.79 -12.48
N ALA A 102 10.78 5.46 -13.63
CA ALA A 102 9.68 5.52 -14.59
C ALA A 102 9.29 4.14 -15.17
N VAL A 103 10.23 3.19 -15.19
CA VAL A 103 10.02 1.82 -15.68
C VAL A 103 9.81 0.84 -14.52
N GLU A 104 10.60 0.99 -13.46
CA GLU A 104 10.55 0.16 -12.26
C GLU A 104 9.23 0.32 -11.51
N LEU A 105 8.71 1.54 -11.39
CA LEU A 105 7.56 1.81 -10.54
C LEU A 105 6.28 1.12 -11.05
N PRO A 106 5.88 1.21 -12.34
CA PRO A 106 4.72 0.46 -12.83
C PRO A 106 4.82 -1.05 -12.61
N ILE A 107 6.02 -1.62 -12.80
CA ILE A 107 6.26 -3.07 -12.64
C ILE A 107 6.15 -3.46 -11.16
N SER A 108 6.90 -2.80 -10.28
CA SER A 108 6.88 -3.06 -8.85
C SER A 108 5.48 -2.83 -8.25
N THR A 109 4.78 -1.77 -8.65
CA THR A 109 3.39 -1.48 -8.23
C THR A 109 2.44 -2.59 -8.66
N SER A 110 2.59 -3.13 -9.88
CA SER A 110 1.78 -4.26 -10.34
C SER A 110 2.04 -5.53 -9.52
N ILE A 111 3.31 -5.82 -9.19
CA ILE A 111 3.66 -6.98 -8.36
C ILE A 111 3.15 -6.81 -6.94
N MET A 112 3.31 -5.62 -6.36
CA MET A 112 2.78 -5.29 -5.02
C MET A 112 1.27 -5.42 -5.00
N LEU A 113 0.55 -4.87 -5.98
CA LEU A 113 -0.91 -4.96 -6.02
C LEU A 113 -1.40 -6.40 -6.15
N ARG A 114 -0.70 -7.24 -6.93
CA ARG A 114 -0.99 -8.69 -6.98
C ARG A 114 -0.73 -9.36 -5.63
N SER A 115 0.35 -9.00 -4.95
CA SER A 115 0.62 -9.51 -3.59
C SER A 115 -0.42 -9.04 -2.57
N ILE A 116 -0.92 -7.80 -2.69
CA ILE A 116 -1.98 -7.26 -1.83
C ILE A 116 -3.28 -8.03 -2.05
N ALA A 117 -3.66 -8.26 -3.31
CA ALA A 117 -4.85 -9.05 -3.66
C ALA A 117 -4.74 -10.50 -3.14
N ASP A 118 -3.55 -11.11 -3.22
CA ASP A 118 -3.30 -12.44 -2.68
C ASP A 118 -3.44 -12.48 -1.14
N ILE A 119 -2.98 -11.45 -0.44
CA ILE A 119 -3.20 -11.29 1.00
C ILE A 119 -4.69 -11.11 1.31
N ALA A 120 -5.41 -10.28 0.54
CA ALA A 120 -6.86 -10.10 0.70
C ALA A 120 -7.60 -11.43 0.62
N ARG A 121 -7.28 -12.23 -0.40
CA ARG A 121 -7.81 -13.59 -0.60
C ARG A 121 -7.51 -14.49 0.59
N SER A 122 -6.29 -14.43 1.13
CA SER A 122 -5.90 -15.24 2.30
C SER A 122 -6.65 -14.87 3.59
N GLU A 123 -7.12 -13.62 3.71
CA GLU A 123 -7.97 -13.15 4.81
C GLU A 123 -9.48 -13.31 4.53
N GLY A 124 -9.82 -14.01 3.43
CA GLY A 124 -11.19 -14.40 3.10
C GLY A 124 -11.99 -13.38 2.30
N GLU A 125 -11.34 -12.40 1.67
CA GLU A 125 -11.99 -11.56 0.65
C GLU A 125 -12.11 -12.31 -0.68
N SER A 126 -13.16 -12.02 -1.46
CA SER A 126 -13.16 -12.38 -2.88
C SER A 126 -12.56 -11.23 -3.69
N ILE A 127 -11.47 -11.52 -4.40
CA ILE A 127 -10.75 -10.53 -5.22
C ILE A 127 -11.49 -10.16 -6.52
N THR A 128 -12.63 -10.78 -6.78
CA THR A 128 -13.50 -10.43 -7.92
C THR A 128 -14.51 -9.34 -7.59
N THR A 129 -14.75 -9.04 -6.30
CA THR A 129 -15.73 -8.03 -5.91
C THR A 129 -15.13 -6.63 -6.03
N PRO A 130 -15.84 -5.65 -6.64
CA PRO A 130 -15.32 -4.29 -6.79
C PRO A 130 -14.88 -3.66 -5.47
N GLU A 131 -15.55 -3.98 -4.36
CA GLU A 131 -15.20 -3.52 -3.02
C GLU A 131 -13.80 -3.99 -2.60
N THR A 132 -13.47 -5.27 -2.82
CA THR A 132 -12.15 -5.81 -2.51
C THR A 132 -11.09 -5.23 -3.42
N GLN A 133 -11.42 -5.01 -4.69
CA GLN A 133 -10.51 -4.41 -5.66
C GLN A 133 -10.13 -2.98 -5.25
N MET A 134 -11.10 -2.17 -4.84
CA MET A 134 -10.83 -0.82 -4.32
C MET A 134 -10.07 -0.86 -3.00
N ALA A 135 -10.38 -1.81 -2.11
CA ALA A 135 -9.62 -2.02 -0.86
C ALA A 135 -8.15 -2.40 -1.13
N CYS A 136 -7.86 -3.18 -2.19
CA CYS A 136 -6.49 -3.49 -2.58
C CYS A 136 -5.72 -2.23 -3.04
N LEU A 137 -6.40 -1.30 -3.72
CA LEU A 137 -5.81 0.00 -4.08
C LEU A 137 -5.62 0.89 -2.86
N GLU A 138 -6.60 0.90 -1.95
CA GLU A 138 -6.59 1.68 -0.71
C GLU A 138 -5.34 1.42 0.12
N VAL A 139 -4.81 0.19 0.12
CA VAL A 139 -3.55 -0.19 0.80
C VAL A 139 -2.37 0.72 0.45
N PHE A 140 -2.28 1.21 -0.79
CA PHE A 140 -1.20 2.13 -1.18
C PHE A 140 -1.27 3.49 -0.47
N ALA A 141 -2.45 3.88 0.00
CA ALA A 141 -2.63 5.11 0.77
C ALA A 141 -2.40 4.93 2.28
N LEU A 142 -2.47 3.70 2.80
CA LEU A 142 -2.45 3.44 4.24
C LEU A 142 -1.05 3.56 4.87
N GLY A 143 0.03 3.60 4.08
CA GLY A 143 1.41 3.50 4.57
C GLY A 143 2.22 4.80 4.59
N GLY A 144 1.59 5.97 4.59
CA GLY A 144 2.28 7.26 4.53
C GLY A 144 2.24 8.00 5.87
N PRO A 145 3.29 8.75 6.25
CA PRO A 145 3.21 9.62 7.43
C PRO A 145 2.15 10.70 7.18
N SER A 146 1.32 10.95 8.19
CA SER A 146 0.72 12.28 8.33
C SER A 146 1.46 12.97 9.46
N ASP A 147 2.04 14.14 9.19
CA ASP A 147 2.51 15.10 10.21
C ASP A 147 1.37 15.65 11.10
N LEU A 148 0.19 15.02 11.03
CA LEU A 148 -0.99 15.23 11.87
C LEU A 148 -1.08 14.16 12.96
N ASP A 149 0.05 13.56 13.36
CA ASP A 149 0.14 12.66 14.51
C ASP A 149 -0.01 13.42 15.84
N ASP A 150 -0.90 14.41 15.86
CA ASP A 150 -1.40 15.12 17.02
C ASP A 150 -2.48 14.23 17.68
N GLY A 151 -2.02 13.10 18.19
CA GLY A 151 -2.49 12.44 19.41
C GLY A 151 -3.91 11.84 19.48
N SER A 152 -4.86 12.16 18.58
CA SER A 152 -6.30 11.94 18.84
C SER A 152 -7.05 10.95 17.95
N GLU A 153 -6.57 10.63 16.74
CA GLU A 153 -7.15 9.59 15.87
C GLU A 153 -6.06 8.62 15.39
N SER A 154 -6.34 7.31 15.34
CA SER A 154 -5.43 6.39 14.65
C SER A 154 -5.34 6.77 13.18
N GLY A 155 -4.13 7.10 12.71
CA GLY A 155 -3.88 7.53 11.33
C GLY A 155 -4.43 6.56 10.28
N TYR A 156 -4.53 5.27 10.61
CA TYR A 156 -5.17 4.27 9.76
C TYR A 156 -6.66 4.56 9.52
N PHE A 157 -7.46 4.72 10.58
CA PHE A 157 -8.90 4.95 10.44
C PHE A 157 -9.21 6.34 9.86
N ALA A 158 -8.36 7.34 10.12
CA ALA A 158 -8.46 8.66 9.50
C ALA A 158 -8.29 8.59 7.97
N ILE A 159 -7.27 7.87 7.47
CA ILE A 159 -7.08 7.69 6.02
C ILE A 159 -8.25 6.93 5.41
N ARG A 160 -8.71 5.85 6.06
CA ARG A 160 -9.89 5.10 5.59
C ARG A 160 -11.14 5.95 5.50
N ALA A 161 -11.41 6.78 6.51
CA ALA A 161 -12.56 7.69 6.50
C ALA A 161 -12.45 8.71 5.36
N ALA A 162 -11.26 9.25 5.11
CA ALA A 162 -11.02 10.21 4.03
C ALA A 162 -11.26 9.62 2.62
N LEU A 163 -10.99 8.32 2.44
CA LEU A 163 -11.16 7.62 1.16
C LEU A 163 -12.52 6.93 0.99
N ALA A 164 -13.24 6.65 2.09
CA ALA A 164 -14.45 5.84 2.11
C ALA A 164 -15.46 6.19 1.02
N LYS A 165 -15.77 7.49 0.86
CA LYS A 165 -16.71 7.95 -0.18
C LYS A 165 -16.23 7.64 -1.59
N SER A 166 -14.95 7.88 -1.88
CA SER A 166 -14.40 7.67 -3.22
C SER A 166 -14.27 6.18 -3.56
N VAL A 167 -13.97 5.36 -2.55
CA VAL A 167 -13.97 3.90 -2.65
C VAL A 167 -15.37 3.37 -2.92
N ALA A 168 -16.37 3.81 -2.15
CA ALA A 168 -17.76 3.39 -2.31
C ALA A 168 -18.34 3.79 -3.69
N GLU A 169 -18.11 5.03 -4.13
CA GLU A 169 -18.54 5.52 -5.45
C GLU A 169 -17.92 4.70 -6.59
N ALA A 170 -16.63 4.39 -6.50
CA ALA A 170 -15.94 3.59 -7.52
C ALA A 170 -16.45 2.14 -7.55
N ALA A 171 -16.61 1.50 -6.39
CA ALA A 171 -17.13 0.14 -6.30
C ALA A 171 -18.57 0.04 -6.83
N GLU A 172 -19.45 0.95 -6.42
CA GLU A 172 -20.84 1.00 -6.87
C GLU A 172 -20.95 1.21 -8.39
N PHE A 173 -20.09 2.06 -8.95
CA PHE A 173 -20.08 2.29 -10.40
C PHE A 173 -19.72 1.01 -11.15
N ILE A 174 -18.65 0.33 -10.74
CA ILE A 174 -18.20 -0.93 -11.38
C ILE A 174 -19.29 -1.99 -11.25
N LEU A 175 -19.96 -2.10 -10.10
CA LEU A 175 -21.09 -3.02 -9.92
C LEU A 175 -22.24 -2.75 -10.89
N LYS A 176 -22.60 -1.48 -11.10
CA LYS A 176 -23.76 -1.09 -11.93
C LYS A 176 -23.48 -1.09 -13.43
N LYS A 177 -22.26 -0.77 -13.84
CA LYS A 177 -21.91 -0.47 -15.23
C LYS A 177 -20.82 -1.37 -15.80
N GLY A 178 -20.18 -2.19 -14.96
CA GLY A 178 -18.96 -2.90 -15.32
C GLY A 178 -17.77 -1.95 -15.46
N ILE A 179 -16.63 -2.51 -15.86
CA ILE A 179 -15.44 -1.72 -16.21
C ILE A 179 -15.58 -1.33 -17.69
N THR A 180 -16.12 -0.14 -17.93
CA THR A 180 -16.28 0.46 -19.26
C THR A 180 -15.51 1.78 -19.33
N ASP A 181 -15.36 2.35 -20.53
CA ASP A 181 -14.72 3.66 -20.70
C ASP A 181 -15.41 4.78 -19.88
N GLU A 182 -16.68 4.60 -19.51
CA GLU A 182 -17.44 5.52 -18.64
C GLU A 182 -17.07 5.39 -17.15
N ALA A 183 -16.51 4.26 -16.70
CA ALA A 183 -16.04 4.04 -15.33
C ALA A 183 -14.70 4.73 -15.05
N ALA A 184 -13.94 5.00 -16.11
CA ALA A 184 -12.57 5.50 -16.03
C ALA A 184 -12.45 6.79 -15.19
N PRO A 185 -13.31 7.82 -15.32
CA PRO A 185 -13.11 9.08 -14.59
C PRO A 185 -13.23 8.94 -13.06
N ILE A 186 -14.15 8.11 -12.57
CA ILE A 186 -14.36 7.90 -11.12
C ILE A 186 -13.19 7.11 -10.54
N LEU A 187 -12.78 6.04 -11.23
CA LEU A 187 -11.63 5.24 -10.81
C LEU A 187 -10.33 6.05 -10.86
N ILE A 188 -10.10 6.84 -11.90
CA ILE A 188 -8.95 7.74 -12.01
C ILE A 188 -8.95 8.75 -10.84
N LYS A 189 -10.10 9.30 -10.47
CA LYS A 189 -10.20 10.22 -9.33
C LYS A 189 -9.84 9.55 -8.00
N LEU A 190 -10.26 8.30 -7.78
CA LEU A 190 -9.84 7.52 -6.62
C LEU A 190 -8.33 7.26 -6.64
N ILE A 191 -7.81 6.80 -7.78
CA ILE A 191 -6.39 6.52 -7.96
C ILE A 191 -5.54 7.77 -7.73
N ALA A 192 -5.97 8.94 -8.21
CA ALA A 192 -5.28 10.20 -7.98
C ALA A 192 -5.16 10.52 -6.48
N LYS A 193 -6.24 10.34 -5.70
CA LYS A 193 -6.19 10.51 -4.23
C LYS A 193 -5.25 9.52 -3.55
N ILE A 194 -5.23 8.27 -4.01
CA ILE A 194 -4.31 7.26 -3.50
C ILE A 194 -2.86 7.60 -3.87
N ALA A 195 -2.65 8.11 -5.09
CA ALA A 195 -1.34 8.52 -5.59
C ALA A 195 -0.73 9.68 -4.79
N GLU A 196 -1.54 10.59 -4.24
CA GLU A 196 -1.06 11.66 -3.35
C GLU A 196 -0.35 11.10 -2.13
N LYS A 197 -0.93 10.07 -1.50
CA LYS A 197 -0.29 9.38 -0.38
C LYS A 197 0.87 8.53 -0.85
N PHE A 198 0.62 7.60 -1.78
CA PHE A 198 1.63 6.66 -2.29
C PHE A 198 2.90 7.36 -2.83
N GLY A 199 2.73 8.54 -3.44
CA GLY A 199 3.82 9.37 -3.95
C GLY A 199 4.81 9.80 -2.87
N VAL A 200 4.39 9.93 -1.61
CA VAL A 200 5.28 10.21 -0.47
C VAL A 200 6.22 9.03 -0.23
N GLN A 201 5.71 7.80 -0.14
CA GLN A 201 6.55 6.60 0.05
C GLN A 201 7.45 6.35 -1.17
N VAL A 202 6.95 6.60 -2.38
CA VAL A 202 7.76 6.52 -3.60
C VAL A 202 8.88 7.55 -3.58
N THR A 203 8.62 8.76 -3.08
CA THR A 203 9.65 9.80 -2.91
C THR A 203 10.70 9.37 -1.89
N GLN A 204 10.29 8.79 -0.77
CA GLN A 204 11.23 8.23 0.23
C GLN A 204 12.10 7.12 -0.36
N LYS A 205 11.52 6.22 -1.17
CA LYS A 205 12.26 5.20 -1.91
C LYS A 205 13.27 5.83 -2.89
N ALA A 206 12.84 6.82 -3.66
CA ALA A 206 13.69 7.51 -4.62
C ALA A 206 14.87 8.23 -3.94
N ALA A 207 14.59 8.92 -2.83
CA ALA A 207 15.60 9.61 -2.02
C ALA A 207 16.63 8.62 -1.48
N ALA A 208 16.19 7.48 -0.94
CA ALA A 208 17.10 6.44 -0.49
C ALA A 208 17.99 5.94 -1.63
N GLN A 209 17.41 5.64 -2.79
CA GLN A 209 18.15 5.18 -3.97
C GLN A 209 19.06 6.26 -4.59
N ALA A 210 18.86 7.54 -4.28
CA ALA A 210 19.74 8.64 -4.72
C ALA A 210 21.06 8.69 -3.96
N VAL A 211 21.14 8.07 -2.77
CA VAL A 211 22.36 8.03 -1.96
C VAL A 211 23.43 7.17 -2.67
N PRO A 212 24.58 7.73 -3.09
CA PRO A 212 25.56 7.00 -3.92
C PRO A 212 26.18 5.75 -3.26
N ALA A 213 26.16 5.70 -1.92
CA ALA A 213 26.64 4.55 -1.16
C ALA A 213 25.72 3.30 -1.31
N ILE A 214 24.48 3.49 -1.79
CA ILE A 214 23.50 2.42 -2.02
C ILE A 214 23.68 1.91 -3.45
N GLY A 215 24.62 0.98 -3.65
CA GLY A 215 24.78 0.27 -4.92
C GLY A 215 23.62 -0.69 -5.22
N ALA A 216 23.77 -1.55 -6.23
CA ALA A 216 22.72 -2.51 -6.65
C ALA A 216 22.17 -3.39 -5.51
N ALA A 217 23.03 -3.83 -4.58
CA ALA A 217 22.62 -4.59 -3.40
C ALA A 217 21.72 -3.76 -2.46
N GLY A 218 22.06 -2.49 -2.26
CA GLY A 218 21.23 -1.56 -1.49
C GLY A 218 19.90 -1.26 -2.18
N GLY A 219 19.88 -1.12 -3.51
CA GLY A 219 18.64 -0.97 -4.29
C GLY A 219 17.70 -2.17 -4.15
N ALA A 220 18.22 -3.40 -4.11
CA ALA A 220 17.44 -4.61 -3.86
C ALA A 220 16.86 -4.66 -2.43
N ILE A 221 17.64 -4.22 -1.44
CA ILE A 221 17.19 -4.12 -0.04
C ILE A 221 16.05 -3.09 0.09
N ILE A 222 16.20 -1.90 -0.49
CA ILE A 222 15.15 -0.87 -0.49
C ILE A 222 13.86 -1.41 -1.11
N ASN A 223 13.99 -2.11 -2.24
CA ASN A 223 12.85 -2.75 -2.90
C ASN A 223 12.16 -3.81 -2.03
N THR A 224 12.95 -4.60 -1.30
CA THR A 224 12.43 -5.59 -0.35
C THR A 224 11.69 -4.92 0.81
N LEU A 225 12.26 -3.86 1.41
CA LEU A 225 11.58 -3.09 2.45
C LEU A 225 10.28 -2.46 1.95
N PHE A 226 10.26 -2.02 0.69
CA PHE A 226 9.08 -1.41 0.07
C PHE A 226 7.93 -2.40 -0.05
N ILE A 227 8.17 -3.59 -0.62
CA ILE A 227 7.12 -4.62 -0.72
C ILE A 227 6.71 -5.12 0.67
N ASP A 228 7.65 -5.33 1.58
CA ASP A 228 7.36 -5.80 2.95
C ASP A 228 6.43 -4.82 3.68
N HIS A 229 6.69 -3.53 3.54
CA HIS A 229 5.82 -2.48 4.08
C HIS A 229 4.38 -2.61 3.58
N PHE A 230 4.17 -2.71 2.26
CA PHE A 230 2.80 -2.81 1.72
C PHE A 230 2.13 -4.17 2.01
N GLN A 231 2.90 -5.25 2.20
CA GLN A 231 2.36 -6.52 2.66
C GLN A 231 1.89 -6.45 4.12
N ASP A 232 2.63 -5.77 5.00
CA ASP A 232 2.19 -5.51 6.37
C ASP A 232 0.89 -4.69 6.39
N MET A 233 0.86 -3.60 5.61
CA MET A 233 -0.34 -2.76 5.49
C MET A 233 -1.54 -3.53 4.95
N ALA A 234 -1.34 -4.37 3.93
CA ALA A 234 -2.40 -5.22 3.37
C ALA A 234 -2.94 -6.19 4.41
N ARG A 235 -2.05 -6.93 5.10
CA ARG A 235 -2.47 -7.94 6.08
C ARG A 235 -3.23 -7.29 7.23
N GLY A 236 -2.72 -6.19 7.77
CA GLY A 236 -3.42 -5.43 8.80
C GLY A 236 -4.80 -4.94 8.31
N HIS A 237 -4.87 -4.34 7.12
CA HIS A 237 -6.11 -3.82 6.55
C HIS A 237 -7.17 -4.91 6.35
N PHE A 238 -6.79 -6.06 5.78
CA PHE A 238 -7.72 -7.15 5.51
C PHE A 238 -8.12 -7.94 6.76
N ILE A 239 -7.28 -7.98 7.81
CA ILE A 239 -7.72 -8.44 9.14
C ILE A 239 -8.81 -7.50 9.69
N ILE A 240 -8.63 -6.18 9.63
CA ILE A 240 -9.67 -5.23 10.08
C ILE A 240 -10.98 -5.48 9.31
N ARG A 241 -10.93 -5.54 7.98
CA ARG A 241 -12.12 -5.81 7.16
C ARG A 241 -12.79 -7.14 7.49
N LYS A 242 -12.00 -8.19 7.76
CA LYS A 242 -12.50 -9.49 8.24
C LYS A 242 -13.29 -9.35 9.53
N LEU A 243 -12.77 -8.60 10.50
CA LEU A 243 -13.45 -8.35 11.76
C LEU A 243 -14.69 -7.46 11.58
N GLU A 244 -14.66 -6.48 10.70
CA GLU A 244 -15.80 -5.59 10.39
C GLU A 244 -16.98 -6.36 9.81
N ARG A 245 -16.74 -7.40 9.01
CA ARG A 245 -17.81 -8.30 8.52
C ARG A 245 -18.53 -9.05 9.64
N VAL A 246 -17.87 -9.27 10.78
CA VAL A 246 -18.42 -10.02 11.92
C VAL A 246 -19.08 -9.10 12.94
N TYR A 247 -18.43 -7.97 13.27
CA TYR A 247 -18.82 -7.11 14.39
C TYR A 247 -19.34 -5.73 13.96
N GLY A 248 -19.18 -5.35 12.70
CA GLY A 248 -19.47 -4.01 12.19
C GLY A 248 -18.30 -3.03 12.38
N TYR A 249 -18.32 -1.96 11.59
CA TYR A 249 -17.27 -0.93 11.57
C TYR A 249 -17.04 -0.28 12.93
N GLU A 250 -18.09 0.27 13.55
CA GLU A 250 -17.98 1.03 14.81
C GLU A 250 -17.39 0.19 15.94
N VAL A 251 -17.83 -1.07 16.08
CA VAL A 251 -17.35 -1.97 17.14
C VAL A 251 -15.86 -2.29 16.98
N VAL A 252 -15.39 -2.50 15.74
CA VAL A 252 -13.98 -2.79 15.47
C VAL A 252 -13.12 -1.55 15.67
N LYS A 253 -13.60 -0.37 15.23
CA LYS A 253 -12.90 0.90 15.44
C LYS A 253 -12.74 1.22 16.93
N ASP A 254 -13.83 1.16 17.70
CA ASP A 254 -13.79 1.43 19.14
C ASP A 254 -12.84 0.47 19.87
N ALA A 255 -12.88 -0.82 19.51
CA ALA A 255 -11.97 -1.81 20.08
C ALA A 255 -10.52 -1.53 19.69
N TYR A 256 -10.26 -1.11 18.45
CA TYR A 256 -8.93 -0.79 17.95
C TYR A 256 -8.32 0.44 18.63
N ASP A 257 -9.15 1.47 18.87
CA ASP A 257 -8.75 2.70 19.55
C ASP A 257 -8.52 2.46 21.05
N ALA A 258 -9.17 1.45 21.64
CA ALA A 258 -8.98 1.04 23.03
C ALA A 258 -7.70 0.20 23.26
N LEU A 259 -7.08 -0.34 22.20
CA LEU A 259 -5.83 -1.08 22.31
C LEU A 259 -4.65 -0.13 22.64
N PRO A 260 -3.63 -0.61 23.38
CA PRO A 260 -2.45 0.19 23.66
C PRO A 260 -1.79 0.64 22.35
N LYS A 261 -1.27 1.88 22.33
CA LYS A 261 -0.41 2.34 21.23
C LYS A 261 0.86 1.48 21.20
N ASN A 262 1.35 1.15 20.01
CA ASN A 262 2.66 0.51 19.88
C ASN A 262 3.72 1.50 20.41
N GLY A 263 4.55 1.03 21.35
CA GLY A 263 5.67 1.80 21.92
C GLY A 263 6.95 1.59 21.13
#